data_AF-A0A919ZWI1-F1
#
_entry.id   AF-A0A919ZWI1-F1
#
_cell.length_a   1.000
_cell.length_b   1.000
_cell.length_c   1.000
_cell.angle_alpha   90.00
_cell.angle_beta   90.00
_cell.angle_gamma   90.00
#
_symmetry.space_group_name_H-M   'P 1'
#
loop_
_entity.id
_entity.type
_entity.pdbx_description
1 polymer ?
#
loop_
_entity_poly.entity_id
_entity_poly.type
_entity_poly.pdbx_seq_one_letter_code
_entity_poly.pdbx_strand_id
1 'polypeptide(L)'
;MEGIQELFEEINQKETKLDILVNNAGAAWGEPIEEFSELGWDKVMDLNVKSMFFVTQKFLPLLKKESTKENPARVINIGSIDGINTPAFENYVYSASKAAVHHLTRHLSSRLVQDNFLVNAIAPGPFTNFGDSSGSNYDPFS
;
A
#
# COMPACT_ATOMS: atom_id res chain seq x y z
N MET A 1 -4.73 13.23 6.90
CA MET A 1 -5.08 12.54 8.17
C MET A 1 -6.57 12.64 8.44
N GLU A 2 -7.18 13.82 8.27
CA GLU A 2 -8.64 14.03 8.33
C GLU A 2 -9.43 13.00 7.50
N GLY A 3 -9.11 12.81 6.21
CA GLY A 3 -9.82 11.79 5.41
C GLY A 3 -9.71 10.34 5.91
N ILE A 4 -8.66 9.98 6.65
CA ILE A 4 -8.55 8.65 7.28
C ILE A 4 -9.49 8.57 8.50
N GLN A 5 -9.62 9.66 9.25
CA GLN A 5 -10.54 9.78 10.38
C GLN A 5 -11.99 9.66 9.89
N GLU A 6 -12.36 10.43 8.87
CA GLU A 6 -13.70 10.42 8.28
C GLU A 6 -14.06 9.02 7.76
N LEU A 7 -13.16 8.38 7.01
CA LEU A 7 -13.36 7.03 6.52
C LEU A 7 -13.56 6.02 7.67
N PHE A 8 -12.76 6.12 8.73
CA PHE A 8 -12.90 5.25 9.89
C PHE A 8 -14.25 5.44 10.58
N GLU A 9 -14.68 6.68 10.77
CA GLU A 9 -15.96 7.00 11.41
C GLU A 9 -17.12 6.44 10.60
N GLU A 10 -17.10 6.61 9.28
CA GLU A 10 -18.13 6.09 8.39
C GLU A 10 -18.23 4.56 8.48
N ILE A 11 -17.09 3.86 8.42
CA ILE A 11 -17.07 2.39 8.51
C ILE A 11 -17.49 1.93 9.90
N ASN A 12 -17.01 2.56 10.97
CA ASN A 12 -17.32 2.18 12.35
C ASN A 12 -18.80 2.41 12.72
N GLN A 13 -19.51 3.29 12.00
CA GLN A 13 -20.96 3.45 12.14
C GLN A 13 -21.76 2.31 11.46
N LYS A 14 -21.21 1.73 10.39
CA LYS A 14 -21.90 0.71 9.57
C LYS A 14 -21.54 -0.72 9.99
N GLU A 15 -20.29 -0.93 10.40
CA GLU A 15 -19.72 -2.24 10.65
C GLU A 15 -19.19 -2.33 12.07
N THR A 16 -19.50 -3.44 12.73
CA THR A 16 -19.03 -3.69 14.10
C THR A 16 -17.61 -4.24 14.14
N LYS A 17 -17.11 -4.79 13.02
CA LYS A 17 -15.78 -5.38 12.88
C LYS A 17 -15.22 -5.20 11.46
N LEU A 18 -13.94 -5.51 11.29
CA LEU A 18 -13.32 -5.64 9.97
C LEU A 18 -12.46 -6.91 9.94
N ASP A 19 -12.65 -7.78 8.95
CA ASP A 19 -11.84 -9.01 8.84
C ASP A 19 -10.59 -8.80 7.98
N ILE A 20 -10.69 -7.96 6.93
CA ILE A 20 -9.65 -7.75 5.92
C ILE A 20 -9.52 -6.25 5.59
N LEU A 21 -8.30 -5.73 5.63
CA LEU A 21 -7.93 -4.40 5.13
C LEU A 21 -7.01 -4.55 3.92
N VAL A 22 -7.35 -3.89 2.81
CA VAL A 22 -6.50 -3.85 1.61
C VAL A 22 -6.04 -2.42 1.36
N ASN A 23 -4.75 -2.15 1.57
CA ASN A 23 -4.12 -0.88 1.24
C ASN A 23 -3.66 -0.88 -0.22
N ASN A 24 -4.58 -0.50 -1.12
CA ASN A 24 -4.34 -0.46 -2.57
C ASN A 24 -3.94 0.93 -3.11
N ALA A 25 -4.38 2.01 -2.46
CA ALA A 25 -4.15 3.36 -2.96
C ALA A 25 -2.65 3.63 -3.17
N GLY A 26 -2.30 4.17 -4.34
CA GLY A 26 -0.93 4.52 -4.67
C GLY A 26 -0.82 5.32 -5.95
N ALA A 27 0.31 5.98 -6.12
CA ALA A 27 0.67 6.75 -7.30
C ALA A 27 2.15 6.57 -7.65
N ALA A 28 2.49 6.86 -8.91
CA ALA A 28 3.86 7.02 -9.37
C ALA A 28 4.09 8.48 -9.79
N TRP A 29 5.34 8.90 -9.78
CA TRP A 29 5.79 10.20 -10.26
C TRP A 29 7.14 10.02 -10.93
N GLY A 30 7.28 10.53 -12.15
CA GLY A 30 8.51 10.42 -12.93
C GLY A 30 8.96 11.77 -13.45
N GLU A 31 10.21 12.11 -13.18
CA GLU A 31 10.89 13.36 -13.58
C GLU A 31 12.39 13.06 -13.72
N PRO A 32 13.13 13.81 -14.56
CA PRO A 32 14.58 13.70 -14.65
C PRO A 32 15.25 13.91 -13.28
N ILE A 33 16.36 13.21 -13.02
CA ILE A 33 17.05 13.30 -11.72
C ILE A 33 17.55 14.72 -11.40
N GLU A 34 17.94 15.49 -12.42
CA GLU A 34 18.43 16.86 -12.26
C GLU A 34 17.32 17.87 -11.90
N GLU A 35 16.06 17.51 -12.17
CA GLU A 35 14.89 18.41 -12.03
C GLU A 35 13.85 17.86 -11.04
N PHE A 36 14.17 16.76 -10.36
CA PHE A 36 13.20 16.03 -9.54
C PHE A 36 12.64 16.91 -8.41
N SER A 37 11.33 17.11 -8.42
CA SER A 37 10.64 18.03 -7.52
C SER A 37 10.32 17.41 -6.16
N GLU A 38 10.43 18.22 -5.10
CA GLU A 38 9.95 17.85 -3.77
C GLU A 38 8.46 17.53 -3.75
N LEU A 39 7.67 18.24 -4.57
CA LEU A 39 6.23 18.01 -4.69
C LEU A 39 5.91 16.58 -5.17
N GLY A 40 6.60 16.10 -6.21
CA GLY A 40 6.43 14.75 -6.72
C GLY A 40 6.87 13.70 -5.69
N TRP A 41 7.97 13.98 -4.99
CA TRP A 41 8.46 13.13 -3.92
C TRP A 41 7.45 12.98 -2.78
N ASP A 42 7.03 14.10 -2.21
CA ASP A 42 6.13 14.15 -1.07
C ASP A 42 4.79 13.52 -1.40
N LYS A 43 4.24 13.78 -2.59
CA LYS A 43 2.97 13.19 -3.02
C LYS A 43 3.02 11.66 -3.04
N VAL A 44 4.10 11.08 -3.57
CA VAL A 44 4.24 9.62 -3.65
C VAL A 44 4.49 9.01 -2.27
N MET A 45 5.34 9.62 -1.43
CA MET A 45 5.62 9.12 -0.10
C MET A 45 4.42 9.26 0.85
N ASP A 46 3.71 10.39 0.80
CA ASP A 46 2.50 10.63 1.59
C ASP A 46 1.42 9.61 1.23
N LEU A 47 1.21 9.33 -0.07
CA LEU A 47 0.20 8.37 -0.51
C LEU A 47 0.65 6.92 -0.29
N ASN A 48 1.78 6.49 -0.84
CA ASN A 48 2.15 5.07 -0.89
C ASN A 48 2.58 4.52 0.48
N VAL A 49 3.19 5.36 1.32
CA VAL A 49 3.85 4.90 2.56
C VAL A 49 3.10 5.40 3.78
N LYS A 50 3.01 6.73 3.94
CA LYS A 50 2.44 7.34 5.14
C LYS A 50 0.96 7.01 5.28
N SER A 51 0.16 7.18 4.21
CA SER A 51 -1.27 6.88 4.28
C SER A 51 -1.53 5.40 4.59
N MET A 52 -0.82 4.47 3.93
CA MET A 52 -0.93 3.02 4.19
C MET A 52 -0.69 2.67 5.66
N PHE A 53 0.35 3.26 6.26
CA PHE A 53 0.66 3.04 7.67
C PHE A 53 -0.44 3.58 8.58
N PHE A 54 -0.86 4.83 8.39
CA PHE A 54 -1.85 5.48 9.26
C PHE A 54 -3.26 4.90 9.09
N VAL A 55 -3.64 4.46 7.89
CA VAL A 55 -4.89 3.70 7.68
C VAL A 55 -4.82 2.40 8.48
N THR A 56 -3.73 1.63 8.33
CA THR A 56 -3.57 0.38 9.09
C THR A 56 -3.66 0.63 10.59
N GLN A 57 -2.94 1.64 11.10
CA GLN A 57 -2.96 2.01 12.52
C GLN A 57 -4.37 2.36 13.00
N LYS A 58 -5.10 3.20 12.23
CA LYS A 58 -6.42 3.68 12.62
C LYS A 58 -7.45 2.55 12.67
N PHE A 59 -7.34 1.57 11.79
CA PHE A 59 -8.30 0.46 11.68
C PHE A 59 -7.98 -0.73 12.60
N LEU A 60 -6.84 -0.73 13.31
CA LEU A 60 -6.49 -1.80 14.27
C LEU A 60 -7.62 -2.16 15.25
N PRO A 61 -8.37 -1.20 15.86
CA PRO A 61 -9.43 -1.55 16.79
C PRO A 61 -10.56 -2.38 16.17
N LEU A 62 -10.94 -2.08 14.92
CA LEU A 62 -11.97 -2.85 14.20
C LEU A 62 -11.45 -4.22 13.76
N LEU A 63 -10.20 -4.28 13.29
CA LEU A 63 -9.54 -5.52 12.89
C LEU A 63 -9.35 -6.48 14.07
N LYS A 64 -9.03 -5.94 15.25
CA LYS A 64 -8.69 -6.75 16.42
C LYS A 64 -9.90 -7.43 17.08
N LYS A 65 -11.11 -6.90 16.91
CA LYS A 65 -12.31 -7.32 17.66
C LYS A 65 -12.59 -8.83 17.63
N GLU A 66 -12.42 -9.48 16.47
CA GLU A 66 -12.67 -10.92 16.30
C GLU A 66 -11.44 -11.68 15.76
N SER A 67 -10.26 -11.10 15.91
CA SER A 67 -9.01 -11.70 15.43
C SER A 67 -8.60 -12.88 16.33
N THR A 68 -8.70 -14.10 15.80
CA THR A 68 -8.31 -15.35 16.50
C THR A 68 -7.24 -16.11 15.74
N LYS A 69 -6.68 -17.17 16.34
CA LYS A 69 -5.70 -18.02 15.64
C LYS A 69 -6.32 -18.75 14.45
N GLU A 70 -7.59 -19.14 14.59
CA GLU A 70 -8.37 -19.87 13.59
C GLU A 70 -8.90 -18.92 12.49
N ASN A 71 -9.19 -17.67 12.84
CA ASN A 71 -9.56 -16.62 11.90
C ASN A 71 -8.80 -15.32 12.19
N PRO A 72 -7.54 -15.21 11.74
CA PRO A 72 -6.72 -14.04 11.99
C PRO A 72 -7.20 -12.83 11.17
N ALA A 73 -7.06 -11.62 11.70
CA ALA A 73 -7.27 -10.40 10.92
C ALA A 73 -6.21 -10.29 9.81
N ARG A 74 -6.58 -9.74 8.64
CA ARG A 74 -5.69 -9.69 7.46
C ARG A 74 -5.46 -8.26 7.00
N VAL A 75 -4.20 -7.89 6.81
CA VAL A 75 -3.81 -6.63 6.16
C VAL A 75 -2.99 -6.97 4.92
N ILE A 76 -3.46 -6.50 3.76
CA ILE A 76 -2.82 -6.72 2.47
C ILE A 76 -2.37 -5.37 1.93
N ASN A 77 -1.08 -5.22 1.71
CA ASN A 77 -0.48 -4.01 1.17
C ASN A 77 -0.10 -4.22 -0.30
N ILE A 78 -0.48 -3.29 -1.18
CA ILE A 78 -0.10 -3.37 -2.58
C ILE A 78 1.25 -2.70 -2.79
N GLY A 79 2.27 -3.53 -2.95
CA GLY A 79 3.63 -3.17 -3.32
C GLY A 79 3.79 -2.98 -4.84
N SER A 80 4.98 -3.30 -5.36
CA SER A 80 5.28 -3.39 -6.79
C SER A 80 6.57 -4.20 -6.97
N ILE A 81 6.78 -4.84 -8.11
CA ILE A 81 8.09 -5.40 -8.46
C ILE A 81 9.19 -4.33 -8.47
N ASP A 82 8.85 -3.06 -8.73
CA ASP A 82 9.79 -1.92 -8.69
C ASP A 82 10.29 -1.63 -7.27
N GLY A 83 9.62 -2.15 -6.24
CA GLY A 83 10.11 -2.11 -4.85
C GLY A 83 11.16 -3.19 -4.53
N ILE A 84 11.39 -4.12 -5.46
CA ILE A 84 12.32 -5.26 -5.33
C ILE A 84 13.46 -5.13 -6.34
N ASN A 85 13.11 -4.81 -7.58
CA ASN A 85 14.02 -4.64 -8.69
C ASN A 85 14.33 -3.16 -8.92
N THR A 86 15.43 -2.86 -9.61
CA THR A 86 15.71 -1.51 -10.10
C THR A 86 14.98 -1.28 -11.42
N PRO A 87 13.96 -0.42 -11.48
CA PRO A 87 13.27 -0.12 -12.74
C PRO A 87 14.15 0.74 -13.65
N ALA A 88 13.93 0.64 -14.96
CA ALA A 88 14.62 1.48 -15.96
C ALA A 88 14.03 2.89 -16.09
N PHE A 89 12.84 3.11 -15.55
CA PHE A 89 12.14 4.40 -15.62
C PHE A 89 12.61 5.37 -14.54
N GLU A 90 12.54 6.66 -14.83
CA GLU A 90 12.90 7.75 -13.90
C GLU A 90 11.80 8.01 -12.83
N ASN A 91 11.21 6.94 -12.30
CA ASN A 91 10.20 6.99 -11.25
C ASN A 91 10.83 6.74 -9.86
N TYR A 92 11.92 7.45 -9.57
CA TYR A 92 12.81 7.19 -8.42
C TYR A 92 12.07 7.04 -7.08
N VAL A 93 11.13 7.94 -6.79
CA VAL A 93 10.35 7.89 -5.54
C VAL A 93 9.36 6.71 -5.52
N TYR A 94 8.89 6.25 -6.68
CA TYR A 94 7.94 5.13 -6.75
C TYR A 94 8.60 3.83 -6.27
N SER A 95 9.74 3.45 -6.85
CA SER A 95 10.49 2.26 -6.42
C SER A 95 10.88 2.33 -4.95
N ALA A 96 11.40 3.47 -4.50
CA ALA A 96 11.73 3.72 -3.09
C ALA A 96 10.51 3.54 -2.17
N SER A 97 9.37 4.12 -2.54
CA SER A 97 8.13 4.02 -1.75
C SER A 97 7.61 2.58 -1.68
N LYS A 98 7.71 1.79 -2.76
CA LYS A 98 7.25 0.40 -2.80
C LYS A 98 8.19 -0.53 -2.04
N ALA A 99 9.50 -0.26 -2.05
CA ALA A 99 10.46 -0.90 -1.15
C ALA A 99 10.15 -0.61 0.33
N ALA A 100 9.79 0.64 0.65
CA ALA A 100 9.37 1.03 1.98
C ALA A 100 8.07 0.30 2.41
N VAL A 101 7.10 0.14 1.51
CA VAL A 101 5.88 -0.67 1.74
C VAL A 101 6.25 -2.11 2.10
N HIS A 102 7.16 -2.75 1.36
CA HIS A 102 7.60 -4.13 1.65
C HIS A 102 8.30 -4.24 2.99
N HIS A 103 9.17 -3.28 3.34
CA HIS A 103 9.84 -3.28 4.63
C HIS A 103 8.87 -3.04 5.78
N LEU A 104 7.97 -2.05 5.68
CA LEU A 104 6.93 -1.80 6.67
C LEU A 104 6.00 -3.01 6.84
N THR A 105 5.65 -3.69 5.77
CA THR A 105 4.84 -4.92 5.83
C THR A 105 5.51 -5.97 6.71
N ARG A 106 6.82 -6.23 6.51
CA ARG A 106 7.58 -7.17 7.36
C ARG A 106 7.61 -6.74 8.82
N HIS A 107 7.82 -5.45 9.06
CA HIS A 107 7.85 -4.90 10.42
C HIS A 107 6.48 -5.06 11.09
N LEU A 108 5.40 -4.60 10.45
CA LEU A 108 4.03 -4.72 10.97
C LEU A 108 3.65 -6.18 11.22
N SER A 109 3.99 -7.09 10.29
CA SER A 109 3.76 -8.53 10.45
C SER A 109 4.41 -9.06 11.72
N SER A 110 5.71 -8.78 11.93
CA SER A 110 6.42 -9.21 13.13
C SER A 110 5.83 -8.66 14.43
N ARG A 111 5.25 -7.46 14.39
CA ARG A 111 4.71 -6.80 15.59
C ARG A 111 3.29 -7.22 15.92
N LEU A 112 2.46 -7.46 14.90
CA LEU A 112 1.02 -7.71 15.06
C LEU A 112 0.66 -9.20 15.09
N VAL A 113 1.60 -10.10 14.82
CA VAL A 113 1.37 -11.56 14.93
C VAL A 113 0.87 -11.98 16.32
N GLN A 114 1.29 -11.29 17.39
CA GLN A 114 0.84 -11.55 18.76
C GLN A 114 -0.66 -11.29 18.99
N ASP A 115 -1.27 -10.48 18.12
CA ASP A 115 -2.70 -10.16 18.12
C ASP A 115 -3.48 -10.98 17.06
N ASN A 116 -2.87 -12.06 16.54
CA ASN A 116 -3.36 -12.90 15.45
C ASN A 116 -3.58 -12.15 14.12
N PHE A 117 -2.67 -11.25 13.73
CA PHE A 117 -2.74 -10.59 12.43
C PHE A 117 -1.83 -11.27 11.40
N LEU A 118 -2.33 -11.37 10.16
CA LEU A 118 -1.54 -11.69 8.98
C LEU A 118 -1.35 -10.41 8.15
N VAL A 119 -0.12 -9.90 8.09
CA VAL A 119 0.22 -8.72 7.30
C VAL A 119 1.14 -9.14 6.16
N ASN A 120 0.68 -8.99 4.92
CA ASN A 120 1.38 -9.41 3.71
C ASN A 120 1.37 -8.33 2.64
N ALA A 121 2.33 -8.40 1.73
CA ALA A 121 2.38 -7.53 0.55
C ALA A 121 2.26 -8.37 -0.71
N ILE A 122 1.50 -7.86 -1.68
CA ILE A 122 1.49 -8.36 -3.06
C ILE A 122 2.34 -7.38 -3.88
N ALA A 123 3.22 -7.88 -4.73
CA ALA A 123 4.09 -7.07 -5.58
C ALA A 123 3.74 -7.32 -7.06
N PRO A 124 2.75 -6.60 -7.63
CA PRO A 124 2.40 -6.77 -9.03
C PRO A 124 3.52 -6.29 -9.96
N GLY A 125 3.68 -7.00 -11.08
CA GLY A 125 4.25 -6.42 -12.30
C GLY A 125 3.23 -5.55 -13.02
N PRO A 126 3.57 -4.99 -14.20
CA PRO A 126 2.63 -4.22 -15.00
C PRO A 126 1.31 -4.98 -15.24
N PHE A 127 0.21 -4.30 -15.00
CA PHE A 127 -1.14 -4.82 -15.12
C PHE A 127 -2.00 -3.79 -15.85
N THR A 128 -2.89 -4.25 -16.71
CA THR A 128 -3.81 -3.38 -17.44
C THR A 128 -4.87 -2.83 -16.48
N ASN A 129 -5.04 -1.51 -16.46
CA ASN A 129 -6.15 -0.85 -15.77
C ASN A 129 -7.22 -0.43 -16.78
N PHE A 130 -8.49 -0.57 -16.42
CA PHE A 130 -9.58 -0.05 -17.24
C PHE A 130 -9.46 1.47 -17.35
N GLY A 131 -9.17 1.97 -18.56
CA GLY A 131 -8.91 3.38 -18.84
C GLY A 131 -7.60 3.63 -19.60
N ASP A 132 -6.73 2.62 -19.69
CA ASP A 132 -5.53 2.72 -20.53
C ASP A 132 -5.90 2.49 -22.00
N SER A 133 -6.35 3.55 -22.68
CA SER A 133 -6.53 3.56 -24.14
C SER A 133 -5.22 3.77 -24.89
N SER A 134 -4.09 3.86 -24.17
CA SER A 134 -2.77 3.84 -24.80
C SER A 134 -2.37 2.38 -25.03
N GLY A 135 -2.63 1.89 -26.24
CA GLY A 135 -2.25 0.55 -26.69
C GLY A 135 -0.73 0.35 -26.73
N SER A 136 -0.08 0.34 -25.59
CA SER A 136 1.28 -0.16 -25.44
C SER A 136 1.19 -1.66 -25.21
N ASN A 137 1.67 -2.43 -26.20
CA ASN A 137 1.86 -3.86 -26.08
C ASN A 137 2.91 -4.13 -25.00
N TYR A 138 2.46 -4.30 -23.77
CA TYR A 138 3.28 -4.87 -22.71
C TYR A 138 3.30 -6.40 -22.90
N ASP A 139 4.42 -6.94 -23.38
CA ASP A 139 4.70 -8.37 -23.34
C ASP A 139 5.52 -8.67 -22.06
N PRO A 140 4.96 -9.39 -21.07
CA PRO A 140 5.69 -9.76 -19.86
C PRO A 140 6.81 -10.79 -20.08
N PHE A 141 7.03 -11.27 -21.31
CA PHE A 141 7.98 -12.33 -21.65
C PHE A 141 9.00 -11.98 -22.75
N SER A 142 9.09 -10.72 -23.17
CA SER A 142 10.09 -10.25 -24.16
C SER A 142 11.38 -9.74 -23.52
#